data_AF-M5BVE2-F1
#
_entry.id   AF-M5BVE2-F1
#
_cell.length_a   1.000
_cell.length_b   1.000
_cell.length_c   1.000
_cell.angle_alpha   90.00
_cell.angle_beta   90.00
_cell.angle_gamma   90.00
#
_symmetry.space_group_name_H-M   'P 1'
#
loop_
_entity.id
_entity.type
_entity.pdbx_description
1 polymer ?
#
loop_
_entity_poly.entity_id
_entity_poly.type
_entity_poly.pdbx_seq_one_letter_code
_entity_poly.pdbx_strand_id
1 'polypeptide(L)'
;MHASLVRRSLGSIIPPKIATPKIVSGGSGASMSSVVDFYSKLPKGPAPSTGNGIKARYFDGKNASGKPFVAAIVGMFLLGYTIDYNMHLKHHKNNHH
;
A
#
# COMPACT_ATOMS: atom_id res chain seq x y z
N MET A 1 14.62 -17.40 -42.97
CA MET A 1 13.61 -16.57 -42.28
C MET A 1 14.14 -15.15 -42.16
N HIS A 2 13.69 -14.22 -43.01
CA HIS A 2 14.18 -12.84 -43.01
C HIS A 2 13.31 -12.00 -42.08
N ALA A 3 13.83 -11.65 -40.91
CA ALA A 3 13.20 -10.64 -40.06
C ALA A 3 13.28 -9.28 -40.78
N SER A 4 12.16 -8.55 -40.87
CA SER A 4 12.12 -7.23 -41.50
C SER A 4 13.10 -6.27 -40.80
N LEU A 5 13.67 -5.32 -41.55
CA LEU A 5 14.61 -4.32 -41.02
C LEU A 5 14.04 -3.58 -39.79
N VAL A 6 12.72 -3.36 -39.77
CA VAL A 6 11.98 -2.78 -38.63
C VAL A 6 12.00 -3.70 -37.40
N ARG A 7 11.86 -5.02 -37.56
CA ARG A 7 11.95 -5.95 -36.42
C ARG A 7 13.37 -6.01 -35.85
N ARG A 8 14.40 -5.83 -36.69
CA ARG A 8 15.80 -5.80 -36.24
C ARG A 8 16.14 -4.52 -35.47
N SER A 9 15.60 -3.36 -35.86
CA SER A 9 15.79 -2.10 -35.12
C SER A 9 15.08 -2.08 -33.76
N LEU A 10 13.95 -2.79 -33.63
CA LEU A 10 13.21 -2.90 -32.37
C LEU A 10 13.79 -3.98 -31.42
N GLY A 11 14.62 -4.90 -31.93
CA GLY A 11 15.20 -6.00 -31.15
C GLY A 11 16.26 -5.60 -30.12
N SER A 12 16.84 -4.39 -30.24
CA SER A 12 17.81 -3.85 -29.27
C SER A 12 17.19 -2.98 -28.18
N ILE A 13 15.90 -2.66 -28.27
CA ILE A 13 15.17 -1.83 -27.27
C ILE A 13 14.95 -2.61 -25.98
N ILE A 14 14.79 -3.93 -26.09
CA ILE A 14 14.61 -4.81 -24.95
C ILE A 14 15.97 -5.48 -24.71
N PRO A 15 16.74 -5.05 -23.70
CA PRO A 15 18.01 -5.70 -23.40
C PRO A 15 17.77 -7.19 -23.10
N PRO A 16 18.67 -8.09 -23.54
CA PRO A 16 18.56 -9.51 -23.23
C PRO A 16 18.54 -9.72 -21.71
N LYS A 17 17.99 -10.83 -21.23
CA LYS A 17 18.06 -11.23 -19.81
C LYS A 17 19.51 -11.59 -19.42
N ILE A 18 20.38 -10.59 -19.35
CA ILE A 18 21.65 -10.64 -18.64
C ILE A 18 21.30 -10.68 -17.15
N ALA A 19 22.00 -11.52 -16.39
CA ALA A 19 21.85 -11.61 -14.94
C ALA A 19 21.72 -10.20 -14.35
N THR A 20 20.70 -10.00 -13.51
CA THR A 20 20.22 -8.75 -12.90
C THR A 20 21.10 -7.53 -13.22
N PRO A 21 20.60 -6.47 -13.88
CA PRO A 21 21.42 -5.35 -14.40
C PRO A 21 22.37 -4.71 -13.37
N LYS A 22 22.09 -4.91 -12.08
CA LYS A 22 22.93 -4.60 -10.93
C LYS A 22 24.31 -5.26 -10.91
N ILE A 23 24.51 -6.39 -11.60
CA ILE A 23 25.77 -7.18 -11.60
C ILE A 23 26.70 -6.75 -12.74
N VAL A 24 26.14 -6.19 -13.82
CA VAL A 24 26.87 -5.89 -15.07
C VAL A 24 27.68 -4.57 -14.97
N SER A 25 27.30 -3.64 -14.09
CA SER A 25 28.17 -2.50 -13.75
C SER A 25 29.25 -3.00 -12.79
N GLY A 26 30.43 -3.32 -13.31
CA GLY A 26 31.58 -3.94 -12.64
C GLY A 26 32.22 -3.16 -11.47
N GLY A 27 31.42 -2.70 -10.52
CA GLY A 27 31.89 -2.34 -9.19
C GLY A 27 31.85 -3.58 -8.31
N SER A 28 32.89 -3.81 -7.52
CA SER A 28 33.07 -4.90 -6.54
C SER A 28 32.02 -4.98 -5.40
N GLY A 29 30.77 -4.59 -5.65
CA GLY A 29 29.73 -4.36 -4.65
C GLY A 29 28.77 -5.51 -4.40
N ALA A 30 28.70 -6.53 -5.26
CA ALA A 30 27.79 -7.67 -5.04
C ALA A 30 28.20 -8.50 -3.81
N SER A 31 29.50 -8.72 -3.60
CA SER A 31 29.99 -9.41 -2.40
C SER A 31 29.90 -8.52 -1.16
N MET A 32 30.32 -7.26 -1.25
CA MET A 32 30.42 -6.39 -0.08
C MET A 32 29.06 -5.86 0.41
N SER A 33 28.12 -5.57 -0.49
CA SER A 33 26.74 -5.22 -0.12
C SER A 33 26.05 -6.39 0.59
N SER A 34 26.32 -7.63 0.18
CA SER A 34 25.72 -8.82 0.80
C SER A 34 26.24 -9.03 2.23
N VAL A 35 27.52 -8.77 2.47
CA VAL A 35 28.13 -8.86 3.81
C VAL A 35 27.61 -7.73 4.71
N VAL A 36 27.54 -6.49 4.21
CA VAL A 36 26.96 -5.37 4.97
C VAL A 36 25.47 -5.61 5.26
N ASP A 37 24.71 -6.13 4.29
CA ASP A 37 23.32 -6.53 4.48
C ASP A 37 23.17 -7.62 5.54
N PHE A 38 24.05 -8.62 5.53
CA PHE A 38 24.05 -9.70 6.52
C PHE A 38 24.23 -9.16 7.93
N TYR A 39 25.27 -8.35 8.16
CA TYR A 39 25.54 -7.78 9.49
C TYR A 39 24.50 -6.73 9.91
N SER A 40 23.93 -5.97 8.96
CA SER A 40 22.89 -5.00 9.28
C SER A 40 21.55 -5.64 9.70
N LYS A 41 21.25 -6.84 9.17
CA LYS A 41 20.02 -7.61 9.41
C LYS A 41 20.14 -8.66 10.52
N LEU A 42 21.30 -8.77 11.19
CA LEU A 42 21.42 -9.60 12.39
C LEU A 42 20.28 -9.26 13.36
N PRO A 43 19.66 -10.25 14.04
CA PRO A 43 18.52 -10.00 14.91
C PRO A 43 18.87 -9.02 16.04
N LYS A 44 18.43 -7.76 15.91
CA LYS A 44 18.64 -6.70 16.91
C LYS A 44 17.48 -6.71 17.91
N GLY A 45 17.42 -7.76 18.72
CA GLY A 45 16.40 -7.89 19.77
C GLY A 45 14.95 -7.79 19.25
N PRO A 46 13.97 -7.61 20.15
CA PRO A 46 12.58 -7.42 19.76
C PRO A 46 12.42 -6.09 19.01
N ALA A 47 11.69 -6.12 17.89
CA ALA A 47 11.38 -4.92 17.12
C ALA A 47 10.66 -3.88 18.01
N PRO A 48 10.94 -2.58 17.83
CA PRO A 48 10.26 -1.53 18.58
C PRO A 48 8.75 -1.64 18.36
N SER A 49 7.98 -1.42 19.44
CA SER A 49 6.51 -1.43 19.36
C SER A 49 6.05 -0.51 18.24
N THR A 50 5.26 -1.04 17.30
CA THR A 50 4.48 -0.25 16.34
C THR A 50 3.78 0.86 17.11
N GLY A 51 4.01 2.12 16.70
CA GLY A 51 3.88 3.32 17.54
C GLY A 51 2.50 3.56 18.16
N ASN A 52 2.35 4.60 18.99
CA ASN A 52 1.06 4.89 19.62
C ASN A 52 0.09 5.59 18.65
N GLY A 53 -1.16 5.12 18.57
CA GLY A 53 -2.24 5.80 17.86
C GLY A 53 -3.34 4.91 17.30
N ILE A 54 -4.31 5.52 16.61
CA ILE A 54 -5.42 4.81 15.95
C ILE A 54 -4.88 3.86 14.87
N LYS A 55 -3.82 4.26 14.15
CA LYS A 55 -3.15 3.43 13.14
C LYS A 55 -2.62 2.12 13.73
N ALA A 56 -1.81 2.18 14.78
CA ALA A 56 -1.26 0.96 15.38
C ALA A 56 -2.30 0.07 16.09
N ARG A 57 -3.42 0.65 16.53
CA ARG A 57 -4.50 -0.09 17.19
C ARG A 57 -5.42 -0.84 16.24
N TYR A 58 -5.55 -0.38 15.00
CA TYR A 58 -6.55 -0.94 14.07
C TYR A 58 -6.06 -1.23 12.66
N PHE A 59 -4.89 -0.74 12.27
CA PHE A 59 -4.38 -0.83 10.89
C PHE A 59 -3.02 -1.52 10.77
N ASP A 60 -2.21 -1.60 11.85
CA ASP A 60 -0.88 -2.20 11.78
C ASP A 60 -0.82 -3.63 12.33
N GLY A 61 -0.07 -4.48 11.61
CA GLY A 61 0.35 -5.81 12.06
C GLY A 61 -0.78 -6.71 12.55
N LYS A 62 -0.57 -7.34 13.71
CA LYS A 62 -1.55 -8.25 14.36
C LYS A 62 -2.86 -7.57 14.78
N ASN A 63 -2.88 -6.24 14.84
CA ASN A 63 -4.06 -5.47 15.22
C ASN A 63 -4.85 -4.97 13.99
N ALA A 64 -4.37 -5.26 12.78
CA ALA A 64 -5.09 -4.94 11.54
C ALA A 64 -6.47 -5.58 11.56
N SER A 65 -7.51 -4.75 11.62
CA SER A 65 -8.89 -5.19 11.82
C SER A 65 -9.84 -4.34 11.00
N GLY A 66 -10.95 -4.93 10.54
CA GLY A 66 -12.02 -4.23 9.82
C GLY A 66 -12.87 -3.28 10.69
N LYS A 67 -12.60 -3.20 12.00
CA LYS A 67 -13.35 -2.34 12.95
C LYS A 67 -13.47 -0.87 12.51
N PRO A 68 -12.43 -0.20 11.97
CA PRO A 68 -12.54 1.18 11.51
C PRO A 68 -13.52 1.35 10.35
N PHE A 69 -13.65 0.35 9.47
CA PHE A 69 -14.63 0.38 8.38
C PHE A 69 -16.05 0.30 8.93
N VAL A 70 -16.31 -0.61 9.88
CA VAL A 70 -17.62 -0.69 10.54
C VAL A 70 -17.95 0.61 11.26
N ALA A 71 -16.98 1.19 11.98
CA ALA A 71 -17.16 2.47 12.66
C ALA A 71 -17.47 3.61 11.67
N ALA A 72 -16.80 3.65 10.51
CA ALA A 72 -17.07 4.63 9.46
C ALA A 72 -18.48 4.48 8.88
N ILE A 73 -18.93 3.24 8.62
CA ILE A 73 -20.28 2.95 8.11
C ILE A 73 -21.33 3.41 9.13
N VAL A 74 -21.18 3.03 10.40
CA VAL A 74 -22.11 3.45 11.47
C VAL A 74 -22.13 4.97 11.63
N GLY A 75 -20.96 5.61 11.60
CA GLY A 75 -20.86 7.07 11.64
C GLY A 75 -21.59 7.74 10.47
N MET A 76 -21.46 7.19 9.26
CA MET A 76 -22.15 7.70 8.08
C MET A 76 -23.67 7.59 8.21
N PHE A 77 -24.19 6.45 8.68
CA PHE A 77 -25.63 6.27 8.88
C PHE A 77 -26.20 7.20 9.93
N LEU A 78 -25.51 7.37 11.06
CA LEU A 78 -25.95 8.29 12.11
C LEU A 78 -25.98 9.73 11.62
N LEU A 79 -24.91 10.17 10.94
CA LEU A 79 -24.86 11.51 10.36
C LEU A 79 -25.97 11.70 9.32
N GLY A 80 -26.13 10.75 8.39
CA GLY A 80 -27.19 10.78 7.39
C GLY A 80 -28.59 10.87 8.01
N TYR A 81 -28.87 10.05 9.04
CA TYR A 81 -30.14 10.09 9.75
C TYR A 81 -30.36 11.42 10.47
N THR A 82 -29.35 12.01 11.09
CA THR A 82 -29.50 13.33 11.72
C THR A 82 -29.81 14.44 10.72
N ILE A 83 -29.23 14.37 9.52
CA ILE A 83 -29.50 15.33 8.43
C ILE A 83 -30.94 15.14 7.94
N ASP A 84 -31.32 13.91 7.61
CA ASP A 84 -32.66 13.55 7.12
C ASP A 84 -33.73 13.90 8.16
N TYR A 85 -33.44 13.67 9.44
CA TYR A 85 -34.35 14.04 10.52
C TYR A 85 -34.57 15.56 10.60
N ASN A 86 -33.50 16.36 10.51
CA ASN A 86 -33.60 17.81 10.58
C ASN A 86 -34.22 18.44 9.33
N MET A 87 -33.92 17.91 8.14
CA MET A 87 -34.36 18.51 6.87
C MET A 87 -35.72 17.99 6.40
N HIS A 88 -36.06 16.75 6.73
CA HIS A 88 -37.25 16.08 6.21
C HIS A 88 -38.18 15.65 7.35
N LEU A 89 -37.81 14.63 8.14
CA LEU A 89 -38.75 13.92 9.03
C LEU A 89 -39.39 14.83 10.08
N LYS A 90 -38.68 15.84 10.60
CA LYS A 90 -39.21 16.76 11.60
C LYS A 90 -40.32 17.66 11.07
N HIS A 91 -40.37 17.92 9.77
CA HIS A 91 -41.33 18.83 9.14
C HIS A 91 -42.57 18.13 8.57
N HIS A 92 -42.58 16.79 8.54
CA HIS A 92 -43.70 15.97 8.04
C HIS A 92 -44.97 16.01 8.87
N LYS A 93 -44.92 16.48 10.13
CA LYS A 93 -46.10 16.48 11.01
C LYS A 93 -46.99 17.73 10.88
N ASN A 94 -46.47 18.83 10.32
CA ASN A 94 -47.18 20.12 10.28
C ASN A 94 -47.62 20.57 8.88
N ASN A 95 -47.34 19.78 7.84
CA ASN A 95 -47.82 20.04 6.49
C ASN A 95 -48.41 18.73 5.94
N HIS A 96 -49.72 18.73 5.65
CA HIS A 96 -50.30 17.70 4.79
C HIS A 96 -49.67 17.87 3.39
N HIS A 97 -49.27 16.76 2.77
CA HIS A 97 -48.93 16.75 1.34
C HIS A 97 -50.08 17.29 0.49
#